data_AF-A0A167IMJ3-F1
#
_entry.id   AF-A0A167IMJ3-F1
#
_cell.length_a   1.000
_cell.length_b   1.000
_cell.length_c   1.000
_cell.angle_alpha   90.00
_cell.angle_beta   90.00
_cell.angle_gamma   90.00
#
_symmetry.space_group_name_H-M   'P 1'
#
loop_
_entity.id
_entity.type
_entity.pdbx_description
1 polymer ?
#
loop_
_entity_poly.entity_id
_entity_poly.type
_entity_poly.pdbx_seq_one_letter_code
_entity_poly.pdbx_strand_id
1 'polypeptide(L)'
;MKQFFYSPVFAGLAIFLSGCGDSSNDNKPQVRIAEKPTLSFTAQQFTRCGIKDYAGTTVIFHDETGQAIATFEAHNTAQFTQEIPTGAKHVSILGENAVFETEKITGVITALDISKGAKLSNVMFYDLTDSCECRSVTADFTALKATHSDFYIFDSNLNPLSDYHDELKACQNKRSAFYAIKLPGYEDVLATVSDISADDNEIIFSGSDFSHEGVKLDINALPLDSRYTVRGVGESDQVIYSQSSSVSASDEQVYTFPSITNENYISIAKSGIEELDNLSFYVVSGSVAKVDETGIVTGISLPNQSMGMLETVSNIFGRGTLEYDFSKLDSRLRVAHWRFEYQWIDSDVNRVDWEVQGALQATIPKLSFGDILTVPEDRHTESVKVVISGHEGAPLDLKEYRASINGNTDFTHSDKYHFVRIEATNVVTH
;
A
#
# COMPACT_ATOMS: atom_id res chain seq x y z
N MET A 1 -36.75 -44.74 -37.36
CA MET A 1 -35.76 -45.53 -38.11
C MET A 1 -34.65 -44.58 -38.55
N LYS A 2 -33.45 -44.76 -37.95
CA LYS A 2 -32.10 -44.33 -38.32
C LYS A 2 -31.80 -42.85 -38.69
N GLN A 3 -31.00 -42.24 -37.81
CA GLN A 3 -30.05 -41.15 -38.06
C GLN A 3 -29.09 -41.49 -39.21
N PHE A 4 -28.57 -40.46 -39.89
CA PHE A 4 -27.17 -40.44 -40.35
C PHE A 4 -26.60 -39.02 -40.27
N PHE A 5 -25.49 -38.94 -39.55
CA PHE A 5 -24.55 -37.84 -39.46
C PHE A 5 -23.75 -37.71 -40.77
N TYR A 6 -23.40 -36.48 -41.15
CA TYR A 6 -22.24 -36.21 -42.00
C TYR A 6 -21.29 -35.26 -41.28
N SER A 7 -20.10 -35.80 -41.00
CA SER A 7 -18.89 -35.09 -40.57
C SER A 7 -18.03 -34.82 -41.82
N PRO A 8 -17.37 -33.66 -41.95
CA PRO A 8 -16.20 -33.53 -42.80
C PRO A 8 -14.93 -33.65 -41.94
N VAL A 9 -14.23 -34.76 -42.16
CA VAL A 9 -12.81 -34.95 -41.88
C VAL A 9 -12.02 -34.02 -42.79
N PHE A 10 -11.26 -33.08 -42.23
CA PHE A 10 -10.21 -32.38 -42.99
C PHE A 10 -8.84 -32.97 -42.64
N ALA A 11 -8.20 -33.43 -43.71
CA ALA A 11 -6.98 -34.20 -43.72
C ALA A 11 -5.76 -33.37 -43.30
N GLY A 12 -4.88 -34.02 -42.53
CA GLY A 12 -3.55 -33.53 -42.23
C GLY A 12 -2.66 -33.54 -43.48
N LEU A 13 -1.92 -32.46 -43.66
CA LEU A 13 -0.81 -32.39 -44.61
C LEU A 13 0.49 -32.55 -43.81
N ALA A 14 1.07 -33.75 -43.86
CA ALA A 14 2.45 -33.97 -43.46
C ALA A 14 3.33 -33.81 -44.71
N ILE A 15 4.30 -32.90 -44.68
CA ILE A 15 5.37 -32.80 -45.68
C ILE A 15 6.69 -32.95 -44.93
N PHE A 16 7.39 -34.06 -45.19
CA PHE A 16 8.77 -34.27 -44.78
C PHE A 16 9.74 -33.90 -45.92
N LEU A 17 10.69 -33.04 -45.53
CA LEU A 17 12.03 -32.70 -46.03
C LEU A 17 12.67 -33.47 -47.22
N SER A 18 13.25 -32.69 -48.13
CA SER A 18 14.64 -32.76 -48.62
C SER A 18 15.00 -31.35 -49.14
N GLY A 19 16.22 -30.83 -49.23
CA GLY A 19 17.61 -31.23 -49.04
C GLY A 19 18.48 -29.96 -49.19
N CYS A 20 19.79 -30.09 -48.96
CA CYS A 20 20.81 -29.03 -48.86
C CYS A 20 20.87 -27.98 -50.01
N GLY A 21 21.31 -26.77 -49.66
CA GLY A 21 22.19 -25.99 -50.53
C GLY A 21 21.83 -24.50 -50.71
N ASP A 22 22.70 -23.68 -50.13
CA ASP A 22 23.22 -22.42 -50.68
C ASP A 22 22.57 -21.07 -50.30
N SER A 23 23.51 -20.17 -49.99
CA SER A 23 23.53 -18.73 -49.78
C SER A 23 22.33 -17.89 -50.24
N SER A 24 21.71 -17.15 -49.31
CA SER A 24 21.59 -15.67 -49.36
C SER A 24 20.55 -15.17 -48.33
N ASN A 25 20.74 -13.93 -47.88
CA ASN A 25 19.92 -13.21 -46.91
C ASN A 25 18.42 -13.34 -47.17
N ASP A 26 17.68 -13.94 -46.22
CA ASP A 26 16.24 -13.73 -46.12
C ASP A 26 15.82 -13.61 -44.65
N ASN A 27 15.40 -12.40 -44.30
CA ASN A 27 14.64 -12.07 -43.10
C ASN A 27 13.34 -12.89 -43.10
N LYS A 28 13.39 -14.12 -42.54
CA LYS A 28 12.17 -14.82 -42.16
C LYS A 28 11.54 -14.04 -41.00
N PRO A 29 10.26 -13.66 -41.07
CA PRO A 29 9.57 -13.08 -39.93
C PRO A 29 9.63 -14.11 -38.81
N GLN A 30 10.36 -13.81 -37.73
CA GLN A 30 10.17 -14.54 -36.48
C GLN A 30 8.70 -14.33 -36.11
N VAL A 31 7.89 -15.37 -36.27
CA VAL A 31 6.57 -15.45 -35.63
C VAL A 31 6.87 -15.41 -34.14
N ARG A 32 6.78 -14.22 -33.53
CA ARG A 32 6.78 -14.09 -32.08
C ARG A 32 5.56 -14.87 -31.59
N ILE A 33 5.79 -16.05 -31.01
CA ILE A 33 4.76 -16.73 -30.23
C ILE A 33 4.43 -15.73 -29.12
N ALA A 34 3.21 -15.22 -29.12
CA ALA A 34 2.77 -14.31 -28.07
C ALA A 34 2.90 -15.04 -26.73
N GLU A 35 3.75 -14.53 -25.84
CA GLU A 35 3.84 -15.06 -24.47
C GLU A 35 2.45 -14.98 -23.85
N LYS A 36 2.03 -16.09 -23.25
CA LYS A 36 0.75 -16.12 -22.56
C LYS A 36 0.82 -15.18 -21.35
N PRO A 37 -0.28 -14.49 -21.02
CA PRO A 37 -0.33 -13.63 -19.85
C PRO A 37 -0.08 -14.46 -18.58
N THR A 38 0.77 -13.92 -17.69
CA THR A 38 1.13 -14.55 -16.42
C THR A 38 0.64 -13.72 -15.24
N LEU A 39 0.34 -14.41 -14.15
CA LEU A 39 0.16 -13.82 -12.83
C LEU A 39 1.42 -14.09 -12.01
N SER A 40 1.97 -13.07 -11.36
CA SER A 40 3.04 -13.23 -10.38
C SER A 40 2.88 -12.34 -9.15
N PHE A 41 3.29 -12.85 -8.00
CA PHE A 41 3.32 -12.14 -6.73
C PHE A 41 4.25 -12.80 -5.71
N THR A 42 4.62 -12.05 -4.67
CA THR A 42 5.23 -12.59 -3.45
C THR A 42 4.25 -12.43 -2.30
N ALA A 43 3.83 -13.52 -1.69
CA ALA A 43 3.03 -13.52 -0.48
C ALA A 43 3.91 -13.22 0.74
N GLN A 44 3.45 -12.30 1.57
CA GLN A 44 4.16 -11.83 2.75
C GLN A 44 3.22 -11.74 3.94
N GLN A 45 3.80 -11.76 5.14
CA GLN A 45 3.09 -11.55 6.39
C GLN A 45 3.71 -10.36 7.11
N PHE A 46 2.89 -9.36 7.42
CA PHE A 46 3.24 -8.23 8.25
C PHE A 46 3.10 -8.64 9.70
N THR A 47 4.21 -8.61 10.43
CA THR A 47 4.26 -8.89 11.86
C THR A 47 4.65 -7.65 12.64
N ARG A 48 4.51 -7.70 13.97
CA ARG A 48 5.03 -6.62 14.85
C ARG A 48 6.54 -6.39 14.65
N CYS A 49 7.25 -7.37 14.09
CA CYS A 49 8.70 -7.36 13.93
C CYS A 49 9.14 -6.99 12.52
N GLY A 50 8.21 -6.84 11.58
CA GLY A 50 8.50 -6.53 10.19
C GLY A 50 7.81 -7.50 9.24
N ILE A 51 8.31 -7.55 8.02
CA ILE A 51 7.71 -8.32 6.94
C ILE A 51 8.48 -9.64 6.78
N LYS A 52 7.77 -10.77 6.78
CA LYS A 52 8.33 -12.10 6.50
C LYS A 52 7.67 -12.72 5.26
N ASP A 53 8.38 -13.63 4.61
CA ASP A 53 7.82 -14.45 3.53
C ASP A 53 6.69 -15.34 4.06
N TYR A 54 5.57 -15.42 3.33
CA TYR A 54 4.39 -16.19 3.72
C TYR A 54 4.10 -17.32 2.73
N ALA A 55 4.22 -18.56 3.19
CA ALA A 55 3.79 -19.74 2.43
C ALA A 55 2.40 -20.19 2.91
N GLY A 56 1.67 -20.91 2.06
CA GLY A 56 0.36 -21.46 2.39
C GLY A 56 -0.84 -20.69 1.82
N THR A 57 -0.61 -19.77 0.88
CA THR A 57 -1.72 -19.11 0.18
C THR A 57 -2.45 -20.05 -0.76
N THR A 58 -3.75 -19.82 -0.93
CA THR A 58 -4.58 -20.46 -1.96
C THR A 58 -4.98 -19.45 -3.02
N VAL A 59 -4.84 -19.79 -4.30
CA VAL A 59 -5.10 -18.90 -5.44
C VAL A 59 -6.28 -19.42 -6.26
N ILE A 60 -7.30 -18.59 -6.45
CA ILE A 60 -8.52 -18.93 -7.19
C ILE A 60 -8.66 -17.95 -8.36
N PHE A 61 -8.70 -18.46 -9.59
CA PHE A 61 -8.99 -17.68 -10.79
C PHE A 61 -10.49 -17.69 -11.07
N HIS A 62 -11.04 -16.52 -11.40
CA HIS A 62 -12.46 -16.34 -11.68
C HIS A 62 -12.70 -15.83 -13.10
N ASP A 63 -13.84 -16.21 -13.68
CA ASP A 63 -14.33 -15.62 -14.94
C ASP A 63 -14.93 -14.23 -14.72
N GLU A 64 -15.45 -13.61 -15.80
CA GLU A 64 -16.08 -12.28 -15.77
C GLU A 64 -17.30 -12.20 -14.85
N THR A 65 -17.98 -13.32 -14.63
CA THR A 65 -19.17 -13.42 -13.77
C THR A 65 -18.83 -13.72 -12.32
N GLY A 66 -17.55 -13.93 -12.01
CA GLY A 66 -17.04 -14.27 -10.68
C GLY A 66 -17.00 -15.76 -10.35
N GLN A 67 -17.33 -16.63 -11.31
CA GLN A 67 -17.27 -18.08 -11.09
C GLN A 67 -15.84 -18.58 -11.10
N ALA A 68 -15.51 -19.50 -10.18
CA ALA A 68 -14.19 -20.11 -10.11
C ALA A 68 -13.93 -20.99 -11.34
N ILE A 69 -12.81 -20.76 -12.02
CA ILE A 69 -12.34 -21.52 -13.18
C ILE A 69 -11.24 -22.50 -12.77
N ALA A 70 -10.33 -22.07 -11.90
CA ALA A 70 -9.19 -22.86 -11.47
C ALA A 70 -8.77 -22.46 -10.06
N THR A 71 -8.28 -23.44 -9.31
CA THR A 71 -7.83 -23.29 -7.92
C THR A 71 -6.47 -23.94 -7.77
N PHE A 72 -5.58 -23.25 -7.07
CA PHE A 72 -4.25 -23.72 -6.70
C PHE A 72 -4.12 -23.60 -5.18
N GLU A 73 -4.17 -24.73 -4.47
CA GLU A 73 -4.16 -24.76 -3.00
C GLU A 73 -2.74 -24.76 -2.43
N ALA A 74 -2.58 -24.10 -1.27
CA ALA A 74 -1.44 -24.17 -0.36
C ALA A 74 -0.06 -24.17 -1.05
N HIS A 75 0.35 -23.02 -1.59
CA HIS A 75 1.67 -22.86 -2.18
C HIS A 75 2.77 -23.00 -1.12
N ASN A 76 3.76 -23.86 -1.35
CA ASN A 76 4.85 -24.13 -0.39
C ASN A 76 5.95 -23.06 -0.38
N THR A 77 5.79 -22.01 -1.17
CA THR A 77 6.71 -20.88 -1.30
C THR A 77 5.93 -19.57 -1.25
N ALA A 78 6.58 -18.51 -0.77
CA ALA A 78 6.05 -17.15 -0.82
C ALA A 78 5.89 -16.64 -2.26
N GLN A 79 6.73 -17.08 -3.18
CA GLN A 79 6.65 -16.66 -4.58
C GLN A 79 5.66 -17.52 -5.35
N PHE A 80 4.78 -16.86 -6.12
CA PHE A 80 3.84 -17.49 -7.04
C PHE A 80 4.07 -16.94 -8.46
N THR A 81 4.09 -17.82 -9.46
CA THR A 81 4.09 -17.43 -10.87
C THR A 81 3.39 -18.51 -11.69
N GLN A 82 2.36 -18.13 -12.43
CA GLN A 82 1.53 -19.08 -13.18
C GLN A 82 0.96 -18.43 -14.46
N GLU A 83 0.82 -19.21 -15.53
CA GLU A 83 0.04 -18.78 -16.71
C GLU A 83 -1.43 -18.57 -16.32
N ILE A 84 -2.02 -17.47 -16.76
CA ILE A 84 -3.42 -17.17 -16.48
C ILE A 84 -4.31 -18.13 -17.28
N PRO A 85 -5.20 -18.91 -16.64
CA PRO A 85 -6.09 -19.83 -17.33
C PRO A 85 -6.97 -19.13 -18.36
N THR A 86 -7.27 -19.81 -19.46
CA THR A 86 -8.16 -19.29 -20.50
C THR A 86 -9.52 -18.92 -19.89
N GLY A 87 -9.97 -17.69 -20.15
CA GLY A 87 -11.25 -17.18 -19.65
C GLY A 87 -11.18 -16.50 -18.28
N ALA A 88 -10.05 -16.57 -17.57
CA ALA A 88 -9.90 -15.88 -16.29
C ALA A 88 -9.82 -14.35 -16.47
N LYS A 89 -10.61 -13.65 -15.65
CA LYS A 89 -10.69 -12.19 -15.58
C LYS A 89 -10.24 -11.64 -14.24
N HIS A 90 -10.43 -12.38 -13.16
CA HIS A 90 -10.07 -11.96 -11.81
C HIS A 90 -9.30 -13.07 -11.10
N VAL A 91 -8.61 -12.73 -10.03
CA VAL A 91 -7.98 -13.71 -9.13
C VAL A 91 -8.23 -13.31 -7.69
N SER A 92 -8.50 -14.28 -6.83
CA SER A 92 -8.53 -14.12 -5.38
C SER A 92 -7.42 -14.95 -4.76
N ILE A 93 -6.71 -14.37 -3.80
CA ILE A 93 -5.62 -14.97 -3.04
C ILE A 93 -6.05 -15.00 -1.59
N LEU A 94 -6.11 -16.20 -1.02
CA LEU A 94 -6.58 -16.46 0.32
C LEU A 94 -5.40 -16.83 1.21
N GLY A 95 -5.44 -16.34 2.44
CA GLY A 95 -4.46 -16.62 3.48
C GLY A 95 -5.07 -16.44 4.86
N GLU A 96 -4.23 -16.57 5.88
CA GLU A 96 -4.61 -16.41 7.28
C GLU A 96 -4.11 -15.05 7.80
N ASN A 97 -5.01 -14.28 8.39
CA ASN A 97 -4.67 -13.12 9.20
C ASN A 97 -4.80 -13.50 10.68
N ALA A 98 -3.80 -13.19 11.48
CA ALA A 98 -3.87 -13.23 12.93
C ALA A 98 -3.92 -11.80 13.46
N VAL A 99 -5.14 -11.32 13.71
CA VAL A 99 -5.42 -9.98 14.22
C VAL A 99 -5.86 -10.12 15.67
N PHE A 100 -5.17 -9.41 16.57
CA PHE A 100 -5.24 -9.59 18.03
C PHE A 100 -4.69 -10.95 18.50
N GLU A 101 -4.24 -11.05 19.76
CA GLU A 101 -3.29 -12.08 20.23
C GLU A 101 -3.77 -13.54 20.13
N THR A 102 -5.00 -13.81 19.69
CA THR A 102 -5.57 -15.18 19.61
C THR A 102 -6.51 -15.46 18.42
N GLU A 103 -6.96 -14.48 17.64
CA GLU A 103 -7.96 -14.71 16.59
C GLU A 103 -7.31 -14.85 15.21
N LYS A 104 -7.49 -16.03 14.62
CA LYS A 104 -7.13 -16.31 13.22
C LYS A 104 -8.38 -16.16 12.36
N ILE A 105 -8.32 -15.27 11.38
CA ILE A 105 -9.40 -15.02 10.43
C ILE A 105 -8.89 -15.25 9.01
N THR A 106 -9.80 -15.52 8.08
CA THR A 106 -9.45 -15.65 6.67
C THR A 106 -9.30 -14.27 6.04
N GLY A 107 -8.13 -14.02 5.46
CA GLY A 107 -7.86 -12.86 4.61
C GLY A 107 -8.09 -13.23 3.15
N VAL A 108 -8.77 -12.36 2.41
CA VAL A 108 -9.01 -12.54 0.97
C VAL A 108 -8.54 -11.27 0.25
N ILE A 109 -7.66 -11.43 -0.74
CA ILE A 109 -7.21 -10.32 -1.60
C ILE A 109 -7.57 -10.65 -3.04
N THR A 110 -8.43 -9.85 -3.66
CA THR A 110 -8.86 -10.02 -5.04
C THR A 110 -8.26 -8.95 -5.95
N ALA A 111 -7.65 -9.35 -7.06
CA ALA A 111 -7.27 -8.46 -8.14
C ALA A 111 -8.21 -8.61 -9.34
N LEU A 112 -8.85 -7.52 -9.74
CA LEU A 112 -9.72 -7.47 -10.91
C LEU A 112 -8.93 -7.22 -12.21
N ASP A 113 -9.47 -7.68 -13.34
CA ASP A 113 -8.88 -7.55 -14.68
C ASP A 113 -7.39 -7.94 -14.73
N ILE A 114 -7.15 -9.23 -14.63
CA ILE A 114 -5.81 -9.83 -14.82
C ILE A 114 -5.61 -10.38 -16.24
N SER A 115 -6.59 -10.22 -17.13
CA SER A 115 -6.65 -10.92 -18.41
C SER A 115 -5.45 -10.67 -19.33
N LYS A 116 -4.76 -9.54 -19.17
CA LYS A 116 -3.54 -9.16 -19.92
C LYS A 116 -2.23 -9.56 -19.21
N GLY A 117 -2.32 -10.24 -18.07
CA GLY A 117 -1.21 -10.47 -17.14
C GLY A 117 -1.26 -9.49 -15.97
N ALA A 118 -0.77 -9.91 -14.80
CA ALA A 118 -0.71 -9.08 -13.61
C ALA A 118 0.53 -9.42 -12.77
N LYS A 119 1.24 -8.37 -12.34
CA LYS A 119 2.31 -8.47 -11.34
C LYS A 119 1.83 -7.77 -10.08
N LEU A 120 1.41 -8.53 -9.08
CA LEU A 120 0.95 -8.01 -7.79
C LEU A 120 2.15 -8.08 -6.84
N SER A 121 3.07 -7.11 -6.92
CA SER A 121 4.40 -7.16 -6.29
C SER A 121 4.44 -7.92 -4.96
N ASN A 122 3.72 -7.42 -3.94
CA ASN A 122 3.56 -8.08 -2.64
C ASN A 122 2.08 -8.24 -2.29
N VAL A 123 1.68 -9.45 -1.90
CA VAL A 123 0.35 -9.76 -1.37
C VAL A 123 0.51 -9.97 0.13
N MET A 124 -0.07 -9.08 0.94
CA MET A 124 0.23 -9.00 2.37
C MET A 124 -0.90 -9.55 3.24
N PHE A 125 -0.57 -10.46 4.15
CA PHE A 125 -1.41 -10.92 5.25
C PHE A 125 -0.84 -10.42 6.59
N TYR A 126 -1.56 -10.57 7.69
CA TYR A 126 -1.16 -10.03 9.00
C TYR A 126 -0.90 -11.12 10.03
N ASP A 127 0.11 -10.93 10.87
CA ASP A 127 0.41 -11.74 12.05
C ASP A 127 0.89 -10.87 13.20
N LEU A 128 -0.07 -10.36 13.96
CA LEU A 128 0.23 -9.47 15.07
C LEU A 128 0.45 -10.24 16.39
N THR A 129 0.65 -11.56 16.32
CA THR A 129 0.89 -12.43 17.48
C THR A 129 2.37 -12.54 17.86
N ASP A 130 3.28 -12.32 16.90
CA ASP A 130 4.72 -12.36 17.13
C ASP A 130 5.18 -11.26 18.10
N SER A 131 6.03 -11.62 19.07
CA SER A 131 6.74 -10.67 19.93
C SER A 131 8.18 -10.48 19.46
N CYS A 132 8.62 -9.23 19.34
CA CYS A 132 9.96 -8.94 18.84
C CYS A 132 10.98 -8.92 19.97
N GLU A 133 12.11 -9.59 19.75
CA GLU A 133 13.29 -9.43 20.59
C GLU A 133 13.92 -8.06 20.30
N CYS A 134 13.42 -7.03 20.97
CA CYS A 134 14.02 -5.71 20.97
C CYS A 134 14.78 -5.51 22.28
N ARG A 135 15.88 -4.78 22.22
CA ARG A 135 16.65 -4.37 23.39
C ARG A 135 16.60 -2.86 23.56
N SER A 136 16.70 -2.40 24.80
CA SER A 136 16.79 -0.98 25.10
C SER A 136 18.22 -0.49 24.86
N VAL A 137 18.34 0.68 24.23
CA VAL A 137 19.59 1.41 24.02
C VAL A 137 19.37 2.82 24.53
N THR A 138 20.26 3.29 25.40
CA THR A 138 20.19 4.66 25.93
C THR A 138 20.89 5.61 24.97
N ALA A 139 20.22 6.67 24.53
CA ALA A 139 20.89 7.81 23.90
C ALA A 139 21.21 8.83 24.98
N ASP A 140 22.49 9.14 25.20
CA ASP A 140 22.97 10.12 26.19
C ASP A 140 23.44 11.40 25.50
N PHE A 141 22.85 12.53 25.89
CA PHE A 141 23.11 13.87 25.38
C PHE A 141 23.87 14.75 26.37
N THR A 142 24.33 14.22 27.49
CA THR A 142 24.99 14.99 28.56
C THR A 142 26.26 15.69 28.06
N ALA A 143 26.97 15.08 27.10
CA ALA A 143 28.16 15.68 26.49
C ALA A 143 27.86 16.95 25.68
N LEU A 144 26.62 17.16 25.20
CA LEU A 144 26.24 18.38 24.49
C LEU A 144 26.39 19.64 25.35
N LYS A 145 26.20 19.54 26.67
CA LYS A 145 26.35 20.65 27.63
C LYS A 145 27.75 21.26 27.62
N ALA A 146 28.77 20.49 27.26
CA ALA A 146 30.14 21.00 27.16
C ALA A 146 30.34 21.90 25.94
N THR A 147 29.50 21.74 24.91
CA THR A 147 29.61 22.43 23.63
C THR A 147 28.55 23.53 23.44
N HIS A 148 27.39 23.39 24.09
CA HIS A 148 26.25 24.30 23.98
C HIS A 148 25.63 24.54 25.35
N SER A 149 25.44 25.82 25.73
CA SER A 149 24.95 26.17 27.08
C SER A 149 23.45 25.97 27.28
N ASP A 150 22.65 26.15 26.22
CA ASP A 150 21.21 25.87 26.19
C ASP A 150 20.82 25.31 24.80
N PHE A 151 20.05 24.22 24.77
CA PHE A 151 19.60 23.57 23.54
C PHE A 151 18.32 22.75 23.79
N TYR A 152 17.51 22.60 22.75
CA TYR A 152 16.40 21.65 22.70
C TYR A 152 16.83 20.45 21.86
N ILE A 153 16.55 19.23 22.33
CA ILE A 153 16.77 17.99 21.59
C ILE A 153 15.43 17.50 21.07
N PHE A 154 15.42 16.97 19.85
CA PHE A 154 14.24 16.41 19.21
C PHE A 154 14.51 14.98 18.73
N ASP A 155 13.53 14.10 18.92
CA ASP A 155 13.59 12.70 18.49
C ASP A 155 13.36 12.55 16.96
N SER A 156 13.26 11.30 16.49
CA SER A 156 12.91 10.98 15.09
C SER A 156 11.53 11.46 14.65
N ASN A 157 10.64 11.81 15.58
CA ASN A 157 9.36 12.42 15.29
C ASN A 157 9.38 13.96 15.36
N LEU A 158 10.58 14.53 15.57
CA LEU A 158 10.83 15.92 15.93
C LEU A 158 10.03 16.41 17.14
N ASN A 159 9.73 15.51 18.07
CA ASN A 159 9.15 15.87 19.37
C ASN A 159 10.27 16.28 20.33
N PRO A 160 10.09 17.35 21.12
CA PRO A 160 11.10 17.76 22.08
C PRO A 160 11.27 16.72 23.19
N LEU A 161 12.52 16.38 23.50
CA LEU A 161 12.85 15.57 24.67
C LEU A 161 12.82 16.44 25.93
N SER A 162 12.35 15.84 27.04
CA SER A 162 12.30 16.51 28.34
C SER A 162 13.60 16.36 29.15
N ASP A 163 14.47 15.42 28.78
CA ASP A 163 15.72 15.11 29.47
C ASP A 163 16.86 14.92 28.46
N TYR A 164 18.09 14.82 28.98
CA TYR A 164 19.31 14.54 28.23
C TYR A 164 19.51 13.04 27.97
N HIS A 165 18.47 12.23 28.15
CA HIS A 165 18.49 10.81 27.84
C HIS A 165 17.21 10.42 27.10
N ASP A 166 17.34 9.53 26.14
CA ASP A 166 16.20 8.86 25.49
C ASP A 166 16.40 7.35 25.47
N GLU A 167 15.32 6.58 25.56
CA GLU A 167 15.34 5.12 25.53
C GLU A 167 14.85 4.61 24.18
N LEU A 168 15.80 4.17 23.35
CA LEU A 168 15.53 3.61 22.04
C LEU A 168 15.28 2.10 22.13
N LYS A 169 14.25 1.63 21.43
CA LYS A 169 14.08 0.19 21.17
C LYS A 169 14.81 -0.19 19.90
N ALA A 170 15.95 -0.87 20.05
CA ALA A 170 16.70 -1.46 18.95
C ALA A 170 16.13 -2.86 18.66
N CYS A 171 15.45 -3.00 17.53
CA CYS A 171 14.93 -4.27 17.03
C CYS A 171 15.78 -4.68 15.81
N GLN A 172 15.73 -5.95 15.36
CA GLN A 172 16.54 -6.46 14.24
C GLN A 172 16.52 -5.58 12.97
N ASN A 173 15.41 -4.84 12.77
CA ASN A 173 15.15 -4.00 11.61
C ASN A 173 15.35 -2.47 11.85
N LYS A 174 15.60 -2.03 13.09
CA LYS A 174 15.89 -0.61 13.41
C LYS A 174 17.35 -0.46 13.80
N ARG A 175 18.15 0.03 12.84
CA ARG A 175 19.62 0.08 12.96
C ARG A 175 20.19 1.48 13.08
N SER A 176 19.36 2.51 13.16
CA SER A 176 19.83 3.88 13.29
C SER A 176 18.96 4.70 14.23
N ALA A 177 19.59 5.71 14.84
CA ALA A 177 19.00 6.70 15.70
C ALA A 177 19.17 8.08 15.05
N PHE A 178 18.07 8.78 14.83
CA PHE A 178 18.05 10.16 14.38
C PHE A 178 17.75 11.08 15.56
N TYR A 179 18.46 12.19 15.66
CA TYR A 179 18.13 13.29 16.55
C TYR A 179 18.42 14.63 15.89
N ALA A 180 17.71 15.67 16.34
CA ALA A 180 17.99 17.05 15.97
C ALA A 180 18.15 17.93 17.20
N ILE A 181 18.89 19.03 17.07
CA ILE A 181 19.06 20.06 18.10
C ILE A 181 18.71 21.44 17.56
N LYS A 182 18.12 22.27 18.43
CA LYS A 182 17.87 23.69 18.17
C LYS A 182 18.40 24.53 19.32
N LEU A 183 19.13 25.59 18.99
CA LEU A 183 19.60 26.56 19.99
C LEU A 183 18.53 27.64 20.23
N PRO A 184 18.26 28.03 21.49
CA PRO A 184 17.33 29.12 21.77
C PRO A 184 17.75 30.41 21.07
N GLY A 185 16.80 31.06 20.39
CA GLY A 185 17.03 32.33 19.69
C GLY A 185 17.65 32.19 18.29
N TYR A 186 17.93 30.97 17.83
CA TYR A 186 18.35 30.68 16.46
C TYR A 186 17.25 29.94 15.72
N GLU A 187 17.14 30.22 14.42
CA GLU A 187 16.20 29.54 13.53
C GLU A 187 16.77 28.21 13.00
N ASP A 188 18.09 28.05 13.06
CA ASP A 188 18.81 26.91 12.51
C ASP A 188 18.66 25.67 13.40
N VAL A 189 18.50 24.52 12.76
CA VAL A 189 18.41 23.20 13.39
C VAL A 189 19.51 22.34 12.81
N LEU A 190 20.20 21.59 13.66
CA LEU A 190 21.23 20.62 13.24
C LEU A 190 20.75 19.21 13.57
N ALA A 191 21.03 18.25 12.70
CA ALA A 191 20.69 16.85 12.89
C ALA A 191 21.91 15.94 12.90
N THR A 192 21.68 14.72 13.40
CA THR A 192 22.60 13.61 13.38
C THR A 192 21.85 12.31 13.12
N VAL A 193 22.53 11.34 12.50
CA VAL A 193 22.08 9.96 12.37
C VAL A 193 23.24 9.07 12.79
N SER A 194 23.03 8.25 13.81
CA SER A 194 24.01 7.26 14.28
C SER A 194 23.49 5.86 14.05
N ASP A 195 24.35 4.97 13.57
CA ASP A 195 24.05 3.54 13.58
C ASP A 195 23.99 3.01 15.02
N ILE A 196 23.14 2.00 15.24
CA ILE A 196 23.01 1.27 16.49
C ILE A 196 23.61 -0.12 16.27
N SER A 197 24.79 -0.38 16.81
CA SER A 197 25.45 -1.69 16.69
C SER A 197 24.72 -2.73 17.53
N ALA A 198 24.90 -4.02 17.23
CA ALA A 198 24.23 -5.10 17.96
C ALA A 198 24.55 -5.13 19.46
N ASP A 199 25.74 -4.68 19.84
CA ASP A 199 26.27 -4.73 21.21
C ASP A 199 26.13 -3.41 22.00
N ASP A 200 25.62 -2.35 21.37
CA ASP A 200 25.59 -1.00 21.97
C ASP A 200 24.47 -0.85 23.00
N ASN A 201 24.76 -0.80 24.30
CA ASN A 201 23.74 -0.49 25.31
C ASN A 201 23.50 1.01 25.48
N GLU A 202 24.42 1.85 24.96
CA GLU A 202 24.39 3.29 25.06
C GLU A 202 25.06 3.93 23.84
N ILE A 203 24.53 5.07 23.39
CA ILE A 203 25.08 5.92 22.33
C ILE A 203 25.23 7.33 22.91
N ILE A 204 26.45 7.85 22.90
CA ILE A 204 26.75 9.19 23.45
C ILE A 204 26.80 10.18 22.29
N PHE A 205 25.98 11.23 22.37
CA PHE A 205 25.94 12.32 21.41
C PHE A 205 26.64 13.56 21.95
N SER A 206 27.53 14.10 21.13
CA SER A 206 28.32 15.30 21.37
C SER A 206 28.01 16.39 20.34
N GLY A 207 28.45 17.62 20.59
CA GLY A 207 28.13 18.75 19.70
C GLY A 207 28.66 18.58 18.28
N SER A 208 29.78 17.88 18.12
CA SER A 208 30.36 17.61 16.80
C SER A 208 29.58 16.59 15.96
N ASP A 209 28.70 15.80 16.57
CA ASP A 209 27.91 14.79 15.85
C ASP A 209 26.74 15.42 15.09
N PHE A 210 26.31 16.62 15.50
CA PHE A 210 25.26 17.40 14.86
C PHE A 210 25.86 18.30 13.78
N SER A 211 25.94 17.77 12.56
CA SER A 211 26.58 18.45 11.43
C SER A 211 25.66 18.65 10.22
N HIS A 212 24.44 18.12 10.28
CA HIS A 212 23.49 18.18 9.17
C HIS A 212 22.53 19.34 9.34
N GLU A 213 22.68 20.38 8.52
CA GLU A 213 21.82 21.56 8.58
C GLU A 213 20.39 21.25 8.12
N GLY A 214 19.42 21.71 8.91
CA GLY A 214 18.00 21.66 8.60
C GLY A 214 17.60 22.79 7.66
N VAL A 215 16.86 22.45 6.61
CA VAL A 215 16.27 23.40 5.66
C VAL A 215 14.83 23.66 6.07
N LYS A 216 14.50 24.92 6.34
CA LYS A 216 13.14 25.32 6.72
C LYS A 216 12.17 25.16 5.53
N LEU A 217 11.03 24.53 5.79
CA LEU A 217 9.97 24.34 4.81
C LEU A 217 8.96 25.49 4.88
N ASP A 218 8.61 26.05 3.71
CA ASP A 218 7.47 26.97 3.64
C ASP A 218 6.15 26.21 3.57
N ILE A 219 5.43 26.19 4.69
CA ILE A 219 4.12 25.54 4.82
C ILE A 219 2.94 26.50 4.62
N ASN A 220 3.18 27.79 4.38
CA ASN A 220 2.11 28.79 4.26
C ASN A 220 1.24 28.59 3.01
N ALA A 221 1.78 27.92 1.99
CA ALA A 221 1.04 27.58 0.77
C ALA A 221 0.12 26.36 0.94
N LEU A 222 0.18 25.66 2.09
CA LEU A 222 -0.64 24.48 2.34
C LEU A 222 -2.09 24.88 2.69
N PRO A 223 -3.09 24.04 2.36
CA PRO A 223 -4.47 24.31 2.72
C PRO A 223 -4.67 24.39 4.24
N LEU A 224 -5.33 25.44 4.72
CA LEU A 224 -5.76 25.55 6.12
C LEU A 224 -6.69 24.38 6.51
N ASP A 225 -6.71 24.06 7.80
CA ASP A 225 -7.49 22.96 8.39
C ASP A 225 -7.14 21.58 7.80
N SER A 226 -5.92 21.42 7.29
CA SER A 226 -5.36 20.13 6.89
C SER A 226 -4.31 19.67 7.90
N ARG A 227 -4.04 18.37 7.93
CA ARG A 227 -2.87 17.81 8.59
C ARG A 227 -1.78 17.62 7.57
N TYR A 228 -0.53 17.83 7.96
CA TYR A 228 0.61 17.52 7.14
C TYR A 228 1.56 16.58 7.87
N THR A 229 2.27 15.77 7.10
CA THR A 229 3.37 14.94 7.57
C THR A 229 4.57 15.17 6.64
N VAL A 230 5.70 15.58 7.18
CA VAL A 230 6.97 15.68 6.45
C VAL A 230 7.85 14.51 6.85
N ARG A 231 8.47 13.84 5.87
CA ARG A 231 9.35 12.69 6.11
C ARG A 231 10.63 12.82 5.32
N GLY A 232 11.72 12.42 5.95
CA GLY A 232 12.98 12.13 5.31
C GLY A 232 13.14 10.64 5.08
N VAL A 233 13.43 10.25 3.83
CA VAL A 233 13.57 8.85 3.43
C VAL A 233 15.02 8.60 3.00
N GLY A 234 15.63 7.58 3.59
CA GLY A 234 16.99 7.13 3.32
C GLY A 234 17.08 6.08 2.21
N GLU A 235 18.11 5.23 2.27
CA GLU A 235 18.23 4.08 1.38
C GLU A 235 17.13 3.04 1.67
N SER A 236 16.74 2.28 0.64
CA SER A 236 15.75 1.20 0.75
C SER A 236 14.40 1.63 1.37
N ASP A 237 13.98 2.88 1.14
CA ASP A 237 12.72 3.46 1.63
C ASP A 237 12.58 3.54 3.18
N GLN A 238 13.68 3.46 3.93
CA GLN A 238 13.65 3.67 5.38
C GLN A 238 13.29 5.11 5.73
N VAL A 239 12.27 5.31 6.58
CA VAL A 239 11.98 6.61 7.19
C VAL A 239 13.04 6.92 8.25
N ILE A 240 13.80 8.00 8.05
CA ILE A 240 14.84 8.47 8.98
C ILE A 240 14.22 9.37 10.04
N TYR A 241 13.38 10.31 9.62
CA TYR A 241 12.63 11.19 10.49
C TYR A 241 11.24 11.43 9.91
N SER A 242 10.31 11.81 10.79
CA SER A 242 8.95 12.17 10.46
C SER A 242 8.55 13.35 11.34
N GLN A 243 7.76 14.27 10.84
CA GLN A 243 7.12 15.28 11.68
C GLN A 243 5.71 15.48 11.19
N SER A 244 4.77 15.69 12.11
CA SER A 244 3.37 15.80 11.75
C SER A 244 2.69 16.86 12.60
N SER A 245 1.89 17.70 11.96
CA SER A 245 1.09 18.68 12.66
C SER A 245 -0.15 19.06 11.84
N SER A 246 -0.94 19.97 12.39
CA SER A 246 -2.05 20.60 11.68
C SER A 246 -1.59 21.92 11.09
N VAL A 247 -1.96 22.19 9.83
CA VAL A 247 -1.79 23.50 9.22
C VAL A 247 -2.69 24.47 9.98
N SER A 248 -2.07 25.32 10.79
CA SER A 248 -2.73 26.36 11.57
C SER A 248 -2.22 27.74 11.14
N ALA A 249 -2.91 28.80 11.55
CA ALA A 249 -2.47 30.17 11.28
C ALA A 249 -1.23 30.58 12.12
N SER A 250 -0.72 29.70 13.00
CA SER A 250 0.51 29.92 13.75
C SER A 250 1.70 29.26 13.05
N ASP A 251 2.81 30.01 12.99
CA ASP A 251 4.09 29.67 12.34
C ASP A 251 4.81 28.49 13.03
N GLU A 252 4.29 27.26 12.89
CA GLU A 252 5.09 26.09 13.23
C GLU A 252 6.23 25.93 12.24
N GLN A 253 7.46 25.89 12.76
CA GLN A 253 8.65 25.76 11.95
C GLN A 253 8.87 24.29 11.61
N VAL A 254 8.88 24.00 10.32
CA VAL A 254 9.00 22.66 9.75
C VAL A 254 10.34 22.58 9.04
N TYR A 255 11.03 21.45 9.15
CA TYR A 255 12.38 21.30 8.64
C TYR A 255 12.54 20.02 7.82
N THR A 256 13.39 20.06 6.82
CA THR A 256 13.93 18.88 6.16
C THR A 256 15.42 18.78 6.36
N PHE A 257 16.01 17.59 6.19
CA PHE A 257 17.45 17.40 6.33
C PHE A 257 18.02 16.72 5.06
N PRO A 258 18.17 17.46 3.94
CA PRO A 258 18.58 16.88 2.66
C PRO A 258 19.93 16.15 2.69
N SER A 259 20.86 16.54 3.57
CA SER A 259 22.19 15.91 3.64
C SER A 259 22.21 14.48 4.22
N ILE A 260 21.12 14.03 4.84
CA ILE A 260 21.00 12.66 5.41
C ILE A 260 19.92 11.81 4.73
N THR A 261 19.13 12.40 3.83
CA THR A 261 18.02 11.73 3.16
C THR A 261 18.29 11.65 1.67
N ASN A 262 17.84 10.56 1.04
CA ASN A 262 17.78 10.50 -0.42
C ASN A 262 16.63 11.35 -0.95
N GLU A 263 15.49 11.34 -0.25
CA GLU A 263 14.30 12.08 -0.65
C GLU A 263 13.56 12.62 0.56
N ASN A 264 12.95 13.79 0.38
CA ASN A 264 12.07 14.40 1.36
C ASN A 264 10.68 14.53 0.76
N TYR A 265 9.67 14.20 1.55
CA TYR A 265 8.28 14.23 1.13
C TYR A 265 7.46 15.03 2.13
N ILE A 266 6.48 15.76 1.61
CA ILE A 266 5.38 16.28 2.40
C ILE A 266 4.09 15.63 1.92
N SER A 267 3.36 15.03 2.84
CA SER A 267 1.97 14.63 2.63
C SER A 267 1.05 15.61 3.33
N ILE A 268 -0.07 15.93 2.71
CA ILE A 268 -1.17 16.66 3.33
C ILE A 268 -2.42 15.79 3.27
N ALA A 269 -3.25 15.88 4.30
CA ALA A 269 -4.52 15.20 4.37
C ALA A 269 -5.57 16.11 5.02
N LYS A 270 -6.76 16.12 4.44
CA LYS A 270 -7.93 16.76 5.03
C LYS A 270 -9.01 15.71 5.20
N SER A 271 -9.60 15.65 6.39
CA SER A 271 -10.70 14.76 6.69
C SER A 271 -11.97 15.54 7.04
N GLY A 272 -13.11 14.89 6.81
CA GLY A 272 -14.44 15.41 7.10
C GLY A 272 -15.44 14.29 7.28
N ILE A 273 -16.62 14.66 7.77
CA ILE A 273 -17.78 13.77 7.80
C ILE A 273 -18.80 14.35 6.82
N GLU A 274 -19.26 13.52 5.90
CA GLU A 274 -20.32 13.84 4.95
C GLU A 274 -21.52 12.93 5.22
N GLU A 275 -22.73 13.44 5.03
CA GLU A 275 -23.97 12.68 5.21
C GLU A 275 -24.67 12.48 3.87
N LEU A 276 -25.10 11.25 3.59
CA LEU A 276 -25.94 10.92 2.45
C LEU A 276 -26.99 9.90 2.89
N ASP A 277 -28.26 10.27 2.78
CA ASP A 277 -29.41 9.53 3.29
C ASP A 277 -29.29 9.19 4.79
N ASN A 278 -29.23 7.91 5.15
CA ASN A 278 -29.08 7.42 6.52
C ASN A 278 -27.65 6.95 6.84
N LEU A 279 -26.68 7.30 5.99
CA LEU A 279 -25.29 6.89 6.13
C LEU A 279 -24.40 8.11 6.42
N SER A 280 -23.45 7.90 7.32
CA SER A 280 -22.36 8.83 7.61
C SER A 280 -21.09 8.32 6.96
N PHE A 281 -20.39 9.21 6.25
CA PHE A 281 -19.17 8.92 5.52
C PHE A 281 -18.02 9.68 6.16
N TYR A 282 -17.01 8.95 6.65
CA TYR A 282 -15.73 9.54 6.98
C TYR A 282 -14.88 9.62 5.71
N VAL A 283 -14.60 10.84 5.25
CA VAL A 283 -13.87 11.07 4.01
C VAL A 283 -12.53 11.71 4.30
N VAL A 284 -11.48 11.23 3.63
CA VAL A 284 -10.13 11.79 3.72
C VAL A 284 -9.58 11.98 2.31
N SER A 285 -9.26 13.21 1.93
CA SER A 285 -8.45 13.48 0.73
C SER A 285 -7.01 13.70 1.16
N GLY A 286 -6.07 13.11 0.44
CA GLY A 286 -4.65 13.30 0.67
C GLY A 286 -3.86 13.53 -0.61
N SER A 287 -2.77 14.26 -0.49
CA SER A 287 -1.83 14.53 -1.57
C SER A 287 -0.41 14.47 -1.03
N VAL A 288 0.54 14.08 -1.89
CA VAL A 288 1.97 14.04 -1.57
C VAL A 288 2.72 14.91 -2.57
N ALA A 289 3.76 15.58 -2.11
CA ALA A 289 4.74 16.24 -2.96
C ALA A 289 6.15 15.94 -2.48
N LYS A 290 7.09 15.87 -3.41
CA LYS A 290 8.52 15.85 -3.08
C LYS A 290 8.94 17.26 -2.67
N VAL A 291 9.73 17.35 -1.62
CA VAL A 291 10.35 18.61 -1.15
C VAL A 291 11.73 18.70 -1.77
N ASP A 292 12.04 19.85 -2.39
CA ASP A 292 13.36 20.08 -2.95
C ASP A 292 14.40 20.42 -1.87
N GLU A 293 15.67 20.52 -2.27
CA GLU A 293 16.78 20.84 -1.37
C GLU A 293 16.69 22.25 -0.76
N THR A 294 15.82 23.11 -1.31
CA THR A 294 15.63 24.50 -0.84
C THR A 294 14.45 24.64 0.13
N GLY A 295 13.72 23.56 0.40
CA GLY A 295 12.54 23.60 1.28
C GLY A 295 11.32 24.26 0.63
N ILE A 296 11.24 24.26 -0.70
CA ILE A 296 10.07 24.76 -1.43
C ILE A 296 9.15 23.58 -1.78
N VAL A 297 7.86 23.75 -1.48
CA VAL A 297 6.79 22.83 -1.91
C VAL A 297 6.05 23.48 -3.08
N THR A 298 6.07 22.87 -4.25
CA THR A 298 5.28 23.37 -5.40
C THR A 298 3.97 22.61 -5.56
N GLY A 299 2.86 23.34 -5.66
CA GLY A 299 1.62 22.86 -6.31
C GLY A 299 0.87 21.71 -5.63
N ILE A 300 0.97 21.53 -4.32
CA ILE A 300 0.24 20.46 -3.63
C ILE A 300 -1.26 20.78 -3.53
N SER A 301 -2.08 20.00 -4.22
CA SER A 301 -3.54 20.16 -4.22
C SER A 301 -4.22 18.84 -3.87
N LEU A 302 -5.21 18.92 -2.99
CA LEU A 302 -6.02 17.78 -2.58
C LEU A 302 -6.97 17.38 -3.72
N PRO A 303 -7.14 16.08 -4.01
CA PRO A 303 -8.18 15.62 -4.91
C PRO A 303 -9.55 16.05 -4.41
N ASN A 304 -10.37 16.59 -5.32
CA ASN A 304 -11.74 16.99 -5.00
C ASN A 304 -12.63 15.77 -4.81
N GLN A 305 -13.43 15.81 -3.75
CA GLN A 305 -14.46 14.82 -3.48
C GLN A 305 -15.74 15.22 -4.23
N SER A 306 -16.51 14.24 -4.71
CA SER A 306 -17.77 14.50 -5.40
C SER A 306 -18.91 13.70 -4.76
N MET A 307 -20.13 14.25 -4.80
CA MET A 307 -21.32 13.56 -4.26
C MET A 307 -21.55 12.20 -4.94
N GLY A 308 -21.31 12.09 -6.25
CA GLY A 308 -21.43 10.82 -6.97
C GLY A 308 -20.49 9.72 -6.48
N MET A 309 -19.39 10.09 -5.81
CA MET A 309 -18.50 9.13 -5.16
C MET A 309 -19.15 8.52 -3.92
N LEU A 310 -19.83 9.34 -3.09
CA LEU A 310 -20.57 8.87 -1.93
C LEU A 310 -21.76 8.00 -2.33
N GLU A 311 -22.48 8.39 -3.40
CA GLU A 311 -23.55 7.58 -3.98
C GLU A 311 -23.05 6.22 -4.48
N THR A 312 -21.85 6.16 -5.06
CA THR A 312 -21.25 4.89 -5.50
C THR A 312 -20.96 3.98 -4.32
N VAL A 313 -20.42 4.51 -3.22
CA VAL A 313 -20.15 3.73 -2.00
C VAL A 313 -21.44 3.33 -1.28
N SER A 314 -22.44 4.21 -1.20
CA SER A 314 -23.72 3.89 -0.53
C SER A 314 -24.46 2.73 -1.22
N ASN A 315 -24.35 2.62 -2.54
CA ASN A 315 -24.98 1.56 -3.33
C ASN A 315 -24.45 0.15 -3.02
N ILE A 316 -23.37 0.00 -2.25
CA ILE A 316 -22.78 -1.30 -1.92
C ILE A 316 -23.60 -2.07 -0.89
N PHE A 317 -24.27 -1.37 0.03
CA PHE A 317 -24.98 -1.99 1.14
C PHE A 317 -26.15 -2.82 0.60
N GLY A 318 -26.09 -4.14 0.81
CA GLY A 318 -27.14 -5.08 0.39
C GLY A 318 -27.03 -5.58 -1.06
N ARG A 319 -25.91 -5.35 -1.76
CA ARG A 319 -25.70 -5.87 -3.13
C ARG A 319 -24.58 -6.90 -3.21
N GLY A 320 -24.80 -7.96 -3.99
CA GLY A 320 -23.78 -8.97 -4.30
C GLY A 320 -22.87 -8.61 -5.49
N THR A 321 -23.12 -7.50 -6.17
CA THR A 321 -22.34 -7.01 -7.31
C THR A 321 -22.27 -5.48 -7.23
N LEU A 322 -21.10 -4.92 -7.51
CA LEU A 322 -20.85 -3.49 -7.43
C LEU A 322 -20.24 -2.98 -8.73
N GLU A 323 -20.89 -2.01 -9.36
CA GLU A 323 -20.31 -1.24 -10.45
C GLU A 323 -19.87 0.12 -9.92
N TYR A 324 -18.68 0.57 -10.33
CA TYR A 324 -18.15 1.87 -9.89
C TYR A 324 -17.36 2.57 -11.01
N ASP A 325 -17.38 3.90 -11.00
CA ASP A 325 -16.60 4.75 -11.90
C ASP A 325 -16.07 6.00 -11.17
N PHE A 326 -14.78 5.95 -10.85
CA PHE A 326 -14.01 7.02 -10.23
C PHE A 326 -13.04 7.70 -11.23
N SER A 327 -13.16 7.39 -12.53
CA SER A 327 -12.20 7.84 -13.55
C SER A 327 -12.12 9.36 -13.71
N LYS A 328 -13.14 10.09 -13.25
CA LYS A 328 -13.27 11.55 -13.34
C LYS A 328 -12.87 12.30 -12.08
N LEU A 329 -12.45 11.61 -11.01
CA LEU A 329 -12.14 12.27 -9.74
C LEU A 329 -10.88 13.13 -9.84
N ASP A 330 -9.77 12.54 -10.27
CA ASP A 330 -8.48 13.21 -10.35
C ASP A 330 -7.55 12.42 -11.28
N SER A 331 -6.84 13.13 -12.16
CA SER A 331 -5.98 12.54 -13.19
C SER A 331 -4.72 11.89 -12.64
N ARG A 332 -4.42 12.01 -11.34
CA ARG A 332 -3.30 11.35 -10.65
C ARG A 332 -3.68 9.99 -10.07
N LEU A 333 -4.96 9.70 -9.92
CA LEU A 333 -5.46 8.44 -9.35
C LEU A 333 -5.48 7.32 -10.40
N ARG A 334 -5.33 6.06 -9.99
CA ARG A 334 -5.20 4.91 -10.90
C ARG A 334 -5.99 3.68 -10.49
N VAL A 335 -6.09 3.42 -9.19
CA VAL A 335 -6.72 2.21 -8.66
C VAL A 335 -7.75 2.54 -7.62
N ALA A 336 -8.77 1.69 -7.55
CA ALA A 336 -9.71 1.64 -6.44
C ALA A 336 -9.42 0.38 -5.64
N HIS A 337 -9.24 0.56 -4.34
CA HIS A 337 -9.02 -0.51 -3.37
C HIS A 337 -10.18 -0.52 -2.39
N TRP A 338 -11.01 -1.55 -2.47
CA TRP A 338 -12.15 -1.77 -1.60
C TRP A 338 -11.75 -2.71 -0.49
N ARG A 339 -12.16 -2.40 0.73
CA ARG A 339 -12.08 -3.26 1.89
C ARG A 339 -13.46 -3.41 2.49
N PHE A 340 -13.85 -4.65 2.69
CA PHE A 340 -15.14 -5.02 3.22
C PHE A 340 -14.93 -5.73 4.55
N GLU A 341 -15.63 -5.26 5.57
CA GLU A 341 -15.68 -5.93 6.86
C GLU A 341 -17.09 -6.52 7.01
N TYR A 342 -17.16 -7.84 6.99
CA TYR A 342 -18.40 -8.58 7.17
C TYR A 342 -18.40 -9.19 8.58
N GLN A 343 -19.49 -8.98 9.32
CA GLN A 343 -19.84 -9.83 10.46
C GLN A 343 -20.91 -10.83 10.01
N TRP A 344 -20.71 -12.09 10.39
CA TRP A 344 -21.68 -13.15 10.11
C TRP A 344 -22.40 -13.52 11.39
N ILE A 345 -23.71 -13.23 11.44
CA ILE A 345 -24.52 -13.40 12.64
C ILE A 345 -24.77 -14.89 12.95
N ASP A 346 -24.67 -15.79 11.96
CA ASP A 346 -25.07 -17.21 12.09
C ASP A 346 -24.10 -18.22 11.39
N SER A 347 -22.79 -17.98 11.34
CA SER A 347 -21.83 -18.92 10.70
C SER A 347 -20.63 -19.28 11.59
N ASP A 348 -20.11 -20.52 11.46
CA ASP A 348 -18.92 -21.00 12.17
C ASP A 348 -17.62 -20.25 11.79
N VAL A 349 -17.66 -19.41 10.74
CA VAL A 349 -16.62 -18.45 10.41
C VAL A 349 -17.08 -17.10 10.97
N ASN A 350 -16.33 -16.52 11.92
CA ASN A 350 -16.77 -15.32 12.63
C ASN A 350 -16.45 -14.02 11.88
N ARG A 351 -15.47 -14.05 10.96
CA ARG A 351 -15.01 -12.84 10.24
C ARG A 351 -14.16 -13.19 9.00
N VAL A 352 -14.36 -12.45 7.91
CA VAL A 352 -13.45 -12.40 6.75
C VAL A 352 -13.07 -10.97 6.48
N ASP A 353 -11.76 -10.73 6.38
CA ASP A 353 -11.22 -9.48 5.88
C ASP A 353 -11.03 -9.62 4.36
N TRP A 354 -11.89 -8.96 3.58
CA TRP A 354 -11.86 -9.05 2.12
C TRP A 354 -11.48 -7.72 1.48
N GLU A 355 -10.41 -7.76 0.68
CA GLU A 355 -9.89 -6.64 -0.07
C GLU A 355 -10.01 -6.90 -1.59
N VAL A 356 -10.39 -5.87 -2.35
CA VAL A 356 -10.56 -5.93 -3.81
C VAL A 356 -9.87 -4.76 -4.47
N GLN A 357 -8.95 -5.02 -5.38
CA GLN A 357 -8.24 -4.00 -6.15
C GLN A 357 -8.65 -4.04 -7.64
N GLY A 358 -9.04 -2.90 -8.19
CA GLY A 358 -9.35 -2.74 -9.62
C GLY A 358 -8.92 -1.39 -10.19
N ALA A 359 -9.17 -1.20 -11.48
CA ALA A 359 -9.07 0.12 -12.13
C ALA A 359 -10.08 1.11 -11.50
N LEU A 360 -9.98 2.39 -11.85
CA LEU A 360 -10.94 3.41 -11.40
C LEU A 360 -12.37 3.16 -11.89
N GLN A 361 -12.55 2.42 -12.97
CA GLN A 361 -13.85 2.00 -13.47
C GLN A 361 -13.86 0.49 -13.62
N ALA A 362 -14.73 -0.20 -12.88
CA ALA A 362 -14.85 -1.64 -12.96
C ALA A 362 -16.17 -2.15 -12.34
N THR A 363 -16.37 -3.46 -12.47
CA THR A 363 -17.42 -4.22 -11.79
C THR A 363 -16.77 -5.25 -10.87
N ILE A 364 -17.20 -5.31 -9.62
CA ILE A 364 -16.93 -6.40 -8.68
C ILE A 364 -18.06 -7.41 -8.82
N PRO A 365 -17.85 -8.57 -9.49
CA PRO A 365 -18.90 -9.58 -9.64
C PRO A 365 -19.13 -10.35 -8.33
N LYS A 366 -20.20 -11.16 -8.27
CA LYS A 366 -20.42 -12.11 -7.17
C LYS A 366 -19.38 -13.23 -7.24
N LEU A 367 -18.25 -13.05 -6.54
CA LEU A 367 -17.18 -14.04 -6.51
C LEU A 367 -17.60 -15.30 -5.76
N SER A 368 -17.36 -16.46 -6.40
CA SER A 368 -17.48 -17.78 -5.81
C SER A 368 -16.10 -18.32 -5.48
N PHE A 369 -15.91 -18.82 -4.25
CA PHE A 369 -14.66 -19.41 -3.78
C PHE A 369 -14.74 -20.95 -3.71
N GLY A 370 -15.78 -21.54 -4.32
CA GLY A 370 -16.05 -22.98 -4.25
C GLY A 370 -16.20 -23.46 -2.81
N ASP A 371 -15.64 -24.63 -2.51
CA ASP A 371 -15.72 -25.25 -1.18
C ASP A 371 -14.71 -24.65 -0.18
N ILE A 372 -13.79 -23.79 -0.62
CA ILE A 372 -12.73 -23.22 0.23
C ILE A 372 -13.29 -22.18 1.19
N LEU A 373 -14.21 -21.35 0.70
CA LEU A 373 -14.85 -20.31 1.49
C LEU A 373 -16.31 -20.17 1.07
N THR A 374 -17.22 -20.52 1.96
CA THR A 374 -18.64 -20.25 1.76
C THR A 374 -18.92 -18.83 2.23
N VAL A 375 -19.22 -17.92 1.30
CA VAL A 375 -19.66 -16.58 1.66
C VAL A 375 -21.19 -16.56 1.74
N PRO A 376 -21.80 -16.29 2.91
CA PRO A 376 -23.25 -16.27 3.09
C PRO A 376 -23.98 -15.39 2.06
N GLU A 377 -25.23 -15.72 1.76
CA GLU A 377 -26.05 -14.88 0.87
C GLU A 377 -26.58 -13.64 1.59
N ASP A 378 -26.92 -13.75 2.87
CA ASP A 378 -27.43 -12.68 3.73
C ASP A 378 -26.30 -11.86 4.38
N ARG A 379 -25.39 -11.33 3.55
CA ARG A 379 -24.26 -10.54 4.04
C ARG A 379 -24.75 -9.19 4.55
N HIS A 380 -24.56 -8.94 5.83
CA HIS A 380 -24.63 -7.59 6.38
C HIS A 380 -23.23 -6.95 6.28
N THR A 381 -23.08 -5.99 5.36
CA THR A 381 -21.88 -5.15 5.31
C THR A 381 -21.99 -4.10 6.43
N GLU A 382 -21.16 -4.23 7.46
CA GLU A 382 -21.13 -3.28 8.58
C GLU A 382 -20.40 -2.00 8.18
N SER A 383 -19.23 -2.18 7.59
CA SER A 383 -18.41 -1.09 7.09
C SER A 383 -17.87 -1.43 5.71
N VAL A 384 -17.79 -0.40 4.89
CA VAL A 384 -17.06 -0.43 3.63
C VAL A 384 -16.04 0.69 3.67
N LYS A 385 -14.83 0.37 3.22
CA LYS A 385 -13.80 1.36 2.99
C LYS A 385 -13.36 1.26 1.54
N VAL A 386 -13.30 2.40 0.86
CA VAL A 386 -12.65 2.50 -0.44
C VAL A 386 -11.51 3.49 -0.35
N VAL A 387 -10.35 3.09 -0.86
CA VAL A 387 -9.19 3.96 -1.06
C VAL A 387 -8.93 4.03 -2.55
N ILE A 388 -9.04 5.23 -3.10
CA ILE A 388 -8.75 5.52 -4.49
C ILE A 388 -7.40 6.21 -4.51
N SER A 389 -6.39 5.63 -5.16
CA SER A 389 -5.01 6.10 -5.02
C SER A 389 -4.24 6.09 -6.33
N GLY A 390 -3.17 6.88 -6.37
CA GLY A 390 -2.23 6.96 -7.49
C GLY A 390 -1.13 7.99 -7.22
N HIS A 391 -0.14 8.06 -8.10
CA HIS A 391 0.91 9.07 -8.03
C HIS A 391 1.02 9.80 -9.36
N GLU A 392 1.57 11.01 -9.32
CA GLU A 392 1.82 11.77 -10.55
C GLU A 392 2.74 11.00 -11.50
N GLY A 393 2.45 11.05 -12.79
CA GLY A 393 3.19 10.32 -13.82
C GLY A 393 2.96 8.80 -13.87
N ALA A 394 2.08 8.24 -13.02
CA ALA A 394 1.76 6.82 -13.02
C ALA A 394 1.19 6.34 -14.38
N PRO A 395 1.55 5.11 -14.83
CA PRO A 395 0.96 4.52 -16.04
C PRO A 395 -0.57 4.49 -16.01
N LEU A 396 -1.21 4.69 -17.16
CA LEU A 396 -2.68 4.64 -17.28
C LEU A 396 -3.22 3.21 -17.38
N ASP A 397 -2.45 2.30 -17.99
CA ASP A 397 -2.84 0.90 -18.08
C ASP A 397 -2.64 0.20 -16.71
N LEU A 398 -3.66 -0.55 -16.28
CA LEU A 398 -3.68 -1.17 -14.95
C LEU A 398 -2.56 -2.20 -14.75
N LYS A 399 -2.20 -2.96 -15.80
CA LYS A 399 -1.11 -3.93 -15.72
C LYS A 399 0.22 -3.22 -15.54
N GLU A 400 0.46 -2.17 -16.32
CA GLU A 400 1.68 -1.36 -16.21
C GLU A 400 1.77 -0.68 -14.84
N TYR A 401 0.65 -0.13 -14.35
CA TYR A 401 0.59 0.50 -13.04
C TYR A 401 0.89 -0.47 -11.89
N ARG A 402 0.29 -1.66 -11.91
CA ARG A 402 0.59 -2.72 -10.93
C ARG A 402 2.08 -3.10 -10.94
N ALA A 403 2.68 -3.15 -12.13
CA ALA A 403 4.09 -3.46 -12.28
C ALA A 403 5.03 -2.32 -11.84
N SER A 404 4.56 -1.06 -11.82
CA SER A 404 5.36 0.10 -11.39
C SER A 404 5.36 0.31 -9.88
N ILE A 405 4.40 -0.27 -9.15
CA ILE A 405 4.37 -0.19 -7.69
C ILE A 405 5.35 -1.21 -7.10
N ASN A 406 6.43 -0.70 -6.50
CA ASN A 406 7.33 -1.46 -5.65
C ASN A 406 6.92 -1.22 -4.19
N GLY A 407 6.22 -2.16 -3.56
CA GLY A 407 5.79 -2.02 -2.16
C GLY A 407 4.48 -2.74 -1.85
N ASN A 408 4.20 -2.88 -0.55
CA ASN A 408 3.03 -3.58 -0.03
C ASN A 408 1.73 -2.93 -0.51
N THR A 409 0.77 -3.76 -0.88
CA THR A 409 -0.61 -3.38 -1.22
C THR A 409 -1.43 -2.93 -0.02
N ASP A 410 -0.82 -2.64 1.12
CA ASP A 410 -1.53 -2.00 2.24
C ASP A 410 -1.66 -0.50 1.96
N PHE A 411 -2.56 -0.17 1.01
CA PHE A 411 -2.88 1.19 0.56
C PHE A 411 -3.48 2.08 1.66
N THR A 412 -3.55 1.60 2.89
CA THR A 412 -4.04 2.39 4.03
C THR A 412 -3.05 3.47 4.48
N HIS A 413 -1.75 3.33 4.16
CA HIS A 413 -0.67 4.22 4.64
C HIS A 413 0.40 4.51 3.59
N SER A 414 0.02 4.89 2.37
CA SER A 414 1.02 5.12 1.34
C SER A 414 1.39 6.62 1.25
N ASP A 415 2.38 7.02 2.05
CA ASP A 415 2.98 8.37 2.12
C ASP A 415 3.63 8.85 0.80
N LYS A 416 3.46 8.08 -0.29
CA LYS A 416 3.98 8.33 -1.63
C LYS A 416 2.89 8.55 -2.69
N TYR A 417 1.62 8.57 -2.30
CA TYR A 417 0.49 8.59 -3.23
C TYR A 417 -0.51 9.68 -2.88
N HIS A 418 -1.11 10.26 -3.92
CA HIS A 418 -2.37 10.99 -3.78
C HIS A 418 -3.48 9.97 -3.54
N PHE A 419 -4.44 10.34 -2.71
CA PHE A 419 -5.55 9.44 -2.42
C PHE A 419 -6.83 10.18 -2.08
N VAL A 420 -7.94 9.47 -2.26
CA VAL A 420 -9.23 9.75 -1.64
C VAL A 420 -9.66 8.47 -0.93
N ARG A 421 -9.91 8.58 0.37
CA ARG A 421 -10.44 7.49 1.19
C ARG A 421 -11.84 7.84 1.62
N ILE A 422 -12.76 6.91 1.47
CA ILE A 422 -14.10 6.98 2.03
C ILE A 422 -14.29 5.75 2.89
N GLU A 423 -14.82 5.97 4.07
CA GLU A 423 -15.27 4.92 4.97
C GLU A 423 -16.73 5.19 5.32
N ALA A 424 -17.60 4.24 4.98
CA ALA A 424 -19.01 4.30 5.32
C ALA A 424 -19.30 3.21 6.33
N THR A 425 -19.89 3.58 7.46
CA THR A 425 -20.32 2.65 8.49
C THR A 425 -21.84 2.68 8.55
N ASN A 426 -22.45 1.52 8.52
CA ASN A 426 -23.88 1.40 8.70
C ASN A 426 -24.21 1.59 10.18
N VAL A 427 -24.65 2.79 10.56
CA VAL A 427 -25.08 3.09 11.93
C VAL A 427 -26.50 2.55 12.12
N VAL A 428 -26.69 1.23 12.01
CA VAL A 428 -27.90 0.63 12.56
C VAL A 428 -27.69 0.59 14.07
N THR A 429 -28.10 1.66 14.76
CA THR A 429 -28.35 1.59 16.20
C THR A 429 -29.35 0.46 16.44
N HIS A 430 -28.89 -0.64 17.05
CA HIS A 430 -29.73 -1.71 17.55
C HIS A 430 -30.68 -1.22 18.64
#